data_AF-A0A2W4TFC7-F1
#
_entry.id   AF-A0A2W4TFC7-F1
#
_cell.length_a   1.000
_cell.length_b   1.000
_cell.length_c   1.000
_cell.angle_alpha   90.00
_cell.angle_beta   90.00
_cell.angle_gamma   90.00
#
_symmetry.space_group_name_H-M   'P 1'
#
loop_
_entity.id
_entity.type
_entity.pdbx_description
1 polymer ?
#
loop_
_entity_poly.entity_id
_entity_poly.type
_entity_poly.pdbx_seq_one_letter_code
_entity_poly.pdbx_strand_id
1 'polypeptide(L)'
;MNPLENALPAPHTRASLYAALDSYLDALRRRDPSAVRWAPRVYNTENNVALMVGDGLWGTIVDFGTYDLRFADPARGQVGWFGTVKEPLEESAITIRLGVDAEGRIEEVETLVVRQSDSGIKFENPRFEDKPIMNEIVPPERRVPRERMISLADGYFDTLQLNDGTLFTKFHPDCNRVENGVQTTNNPEFAKFIPVAGLGCEAQFRLGNYRYDDRLRARRYPLVDEERGLVLAAAFIDHSGRLGEYRLTDGRVVNSPLRRPHTFYLFELFKIQDGMIWQIEANFITVPYHMPSPWDAWQRR
;
A
#
# COMPACT_ATOMS: atom_id res chain seq x y z
N MET A 1 20.68 23.92 23.36
CA MET A 1 19.93 22.77 23.89
C MET A 1 19.46 21.97 22.70
N ASN A 2 19.98 20.75 22.54
CA ASN A 2 19.66 19.87 21.43
C ASN A 2 18.23 19.33 21.64
N PRO A 3 17.24 19.59 20.75
CA PRO A 3 15.86 19.12 20.93
C PRO A 3 15.74 17.59 21.01
N LEU A 4 16.81 16.85 20.70
CA LEU A 4 16.88 15.40 20.68
C LEU A 4 17.20 14.76 22.05
N GLU A 5 17.49 15.54 23.10
CA GLU A 5 17.90 14.99 24.41
C GLU A 5 16.75 14.41 25.26
N ASN A 6 15.49 14.63 24.87
CA ASN A 6 14.31 14.21 25.64
C ASN A 6 13.40 13.17 24.94
N ALA A 7 13.80 12.62 23.80
CA ALA A 7 13.09 11.50 23.20
C ALA A 7 13.63 10.20 23.80
N LEU A 8 12.75 9.37 24.40
CA LEU A 8 13.11 7.99 24.72
C LEU A 8 13.66 7.33 23.44
N PRO A 9 14.74 6.54 23.53
CA PRO A 9 15.25 5.81 22.37
C PRO A 9 14.10 5.02 21.74
N ALA A 10 14.00 5.02 20.42
CA ALA A 10 13.04 4.17 19.73
C ALA A 10 13.23 2.72 20.21
N PRO A 11 12.16 1.99 20.57
CA PRO A 11 12.28 0.63 21.10
C PRO A 11 12.88 -0.34 20.08
N HIS A 12 12.88 0.05 18.80
CA HIS A 12 13.43 -0.72 17.70
C HIS A 12 14.45 0.06 16.89
N THR A 13 15.29 -0.69 16.19
CA THR A 13 16.10 -0.19 15.08
C THR A 13 15.52 -0.72 13.76
N ARG A 14 15.86 -0.09 12.63
CA ARG A 14 15.53 -0.65 11.31
C ARG A 14 16.06 -2.07 11.15
N ALA A 15 17.29 -2.32 11.58
CA ALA A 15 17.93 -3.64 11.48
C ALA A 15 17.16 -4.71 12.29
N SER A 16 16.73 -4.40 13.52
CA SER A 16 15.94 -5.36 14.32
C SER A 16 14.57 -5.64 13.71
N LEU A 17 13.95 -4.65 13.07
CA LEU A 17 12.67 -4.80 12.38
C LEU A 17 12.80 -5.63 11.10
N TYR A 18 13.87 -5.42 10.33
CA TYR A 18 14.15 -6.25 9.16
C TYR A 18 14.48 -7.69 9.57
N ALA A 19 15.21 -7.91 10.67
CA ALA A 19 15.44 -9.25 11.19
C ALA A 19 14.13 -9.96 11.61
N ALA A 20 13.17 -9.23 12.19
CA ALA A 20 11.85 -9.77 12.51
C ALA A 20 11.06 -10.13 11.23
N LEU A 21 11.12 -9.28 10.20
CA LEU A 21 10.54 -9.56 8.89
C LEU A 21 11.18 -10.80 8.24
N ASP A 22 12.51 -10.89 8.20
CA ASP A 22 13.24 -12.04 7.65
C ASP A 22 12.84 -13.33 8.35
N SER A 23 12.80 -13.32 9.69
CA SER A 23 12.36 -14.48 10.48
C SER A 23 10.91 -14.88 10.18
N TYR A 24 10.02 -13.92 9.94
CA TYR A 24 8.64 -14.19 9.57
C TYR A 24 8.54 -14.79 8.15
N LEU A 25 9.23 -14.20 7.17
CA LEU A 25 9.23 -14.67 5.79
C LEU A 25 9.83 -16.09 5.70
N ASP A 26 10.92 -16.37 6.42
CA ASP A 26 11.52 -17.70 6.46
C ASP A 26 10.60 -18.75 7.11
N ALA A 27 9.86 -18.37 8.15
CA ALA A 27 8.85 -19.24 8.76
C ALA A 27 7.68 -19.49 7.79
N LEU A 28 7.20 -18.45 7.10
CA LEU A 28 6.14 -18.54 6.10
C LEU A 28 6.54 -19.43 4.93
N ARG A 29 7.76 -19.27 4.39
CA ARG A 29 8.32 -20.14 3.35
C ARG A 29 8.36 -21.61 3.78
N ARG A 30 8.69 -21.88 5.05
CA ARG A 30 8.70 -23.24 5.62
C ARG A 30 7.32 -23.76 6.04
N ARG A 31 6.27 -22.93 5.92
CA ARG A 31 4.92 -23.20 6.42
C ARG A 31 4.90 -23.58 7.92
N ASP A 32 5.80 -22.98 8.68
CA ASP A 32 6.04 -23.29 10.10
C ASP A 32 5.75 -22.07 10.96
N PRO A 33 4.47 -21.82 11.31
CA PRO A 33 4.11 -20.69 12.14
C PRO A 33 4.71 -20.78 13.55
N SER A 34 5.11 -21.96 14.02
CA SER A 34 5.68 -22.14 15.36
C SER A 34 7.09 -21.54 15.50
N ALA A 35 7.78 -21.33 14.38
CA ALA A 35 9.10 -20.72 14.35
C ALA A 35 9.09 -19.18 14.43
N VAL A 36 7.91 -18.55 14.35
CA VAL A 36 7.79 -17.11 14.54
C VAL A 36 7.75 -16.79 16.03
N ARG A 37 8.49 -15.76 16.44
CA ARG A 37 8.45 -15.25 17.81
C ARG A 37 7.21 -14.39 18.02
N TRP A 38 6.09 -15.03 18.33
CA TRP A 38 4.80 -14.37 18.56
C TRP A 38 4.72 -13.66 19.92
N ALA A 39 4.00 -12.54 19.95
CA ALA A 39 3.53 -11.94 21.18
C ALA A 39 2.39 -12.80 21.79
N PRO A 40 2.06 -12.64 23.08
CA PRO A 40 0.97 -13.40 23.71
C PRO A 40 -0.41 -13.18 23.07
N ARG A 41 -0.60 -12.04 22.39
CA ARG A 41 -1.80 -11.70 21.62
C ARG A 41 -1.37 -11.27 20.23
N VAL A 42 -1.87 -11.96 19.21
CA VAL A 42 -1.58 -11.67 17.80
C VAL A 42 -2.88 -11.32 17.08
N TYR A 43 -2.84 -10.28 16.26
CA TYR A 43 -3.89 -9.99 15.27
C TYR A 43 -3.37 -10.29 13.87
N ASN A 44 -3.96 -11.28 13.22
CA ASN A 44 -3.53 -11.78 11.92
C ASN A 44 -4.69 -11.68 10.92
N THR A 45 -4.43 -11.06 9.78
CA THR A 45 -5.40 -10.94 8.70
C THR A 45 -4.77 -11.23 7.35
N GLU A 46 -5.50 -11.90 6.47
CA GLU A 46 -5.19 -12.00 5.04
C GLU A 46 -6.37 -11.47 4.24
N ASN A 47 -6.12 -10.63 3.23
CA ASN A 47 -7.14 -10.15 2.29
C ASN A 47 -8.40 -9.58 2.98
N ASN A 48 -8.18 -8.77 4.01
CA ASN A 48 -9.21 -8.13 4.84
C ASN A 48 -10.08 -9.10 5.67
N VAL A 49 -9.59 -10.32 5.94
CA VAL A 49 -10.26 -11.31 6.80
C VAL A 49 -9.37 -11.66 7.97
N ALA A 50 -9.90 -11.63 9.19
CA ALA A 50 -9.19 -12.11 10.37
C ALA A 50 -9.08 -13.63 10.36
N LEU A 51 -7.86 -14.13 10.51
CA LEU A 51 -7.54 -15.55 10.42
C LEU A 51 -6.70 -15.98 11.62
N MET A 52 -6.77 -17.27 11.94
CA MET A 52 -5.82 -17.87 12.88
C MET A 52 -4.42 -17.89 12.27
N VAL A 53 -3.40 -17.76 13.12
CA VAL A 53 -2.01 -17.97 12.70
C VAL A 53 -1.87 -19.40 12.16
N GLY A 54 -1.25 -19.55 10.97
CA GLY A 54 -1.10 -20.82 10.28
C GLY A 54 -2.20 -21.16 9.26
N ASP A 55 -3.21 -20.30 9.11
CA ASP A 55 -4.26 -20.43 8.08
C ASP A 55 -3.93 -19.62 6.80
N GLY A 56 -4.74 -19.74 5.75
CA GLY A 56 -4.58 -18.98 4.50
C GLY A 56 -3.28 -19.32 3.79
N LEU A 57 -2.48 -18.30 3.46
CA LEU A 57 -1.24 -18.40 2.70
C LEU A 57 -0.24 -19.39 3.30
N TRP A 58 -0.25 -19.59 4.63
CA TRP A 58 0.58 -20.59 5.31
C TRP A 58 0.39 -22.00 4.74
N GLY A 59 -0.82 -22.34 4.27
CA GLY A 59 -1.13 -23.65 3.70
C GLY A 59 -0.76 -23.80 2.23
N THR A 60 -0.62 -22.70 1.50
CA THR A 60 -0.54 -22.70 0.03
C THR A 60 0.79 -22.21 -0.53
N ILE A 61 1.53 -21.37 0.20
CA ILE A 61 2.79 -20.79 -0.27
C ILE A 61 3.80 -21.84 -0.71
N VAL A 62 4.34 -21.70 -1.92
CA VAL A 62 5.42 -22.54 -2.45
C VAL A 62 6.77 -21.86 -2.23
N ASP A 63 6.87 -20.57 -2.61
CA ASP A 63 8.07 -19.74 -2.41
C ASP A 63 7.71 -18.26 -2.59
N PHE A 64 8.70 -17.37 -2.46
CA PHE A 64 8.61 -15.98 -2.88
C PHE A 64 9.31 -15.77 -4.23
N GLY A 65 8.98 -14.69 -4.93
CA GLY A 65 9.80 -14.22 -6.05
C GLY A 65 10.92 -13.28 -5.58
N THR A 66 11.47 -12.52 -6.52
CA THR A 66 12.70 -11.73 -6.30
C THR A 66 12.46 -10.26 -5.96
N TYR A 67 11.21 -9.78 -6.04
CA TYR A 67 10.89 -8.41 -5.68
C TYR A 67 10.93 -8.26 -4.16
N ASP A 68 11.70 -7.28 -3.68
CA ASP A 68 12.04 -7.16 -2.26
C ASP A 68 12.10 -5.68 -1.82
N LEU A 69 10.93 -5.03 -1.75
CA LEU A 69 10.82 -3.66 -1.28
C LEU A 69 10.47 -3.64 0.22
N ARG A 70 11.45 -3.26 1.05
CA ARG A 70 11.34 -3.21 2.51
C ARG A 70 11.34 -1.77 3.05
N PHE A 71 10.60 -1.56 4.12
CA PHE A 71 10.53 -0.27 4.81
C PHE A 71 10.15 -0.47 6.27
N ALA A 72 10.56 0.45 7.14
CA ALA A 72 10.40 0.30 8.58
C ALA A 72 10.14 1.64 9.27
N ASP A 73 9.30 1.60 10.30
CA ASP A 73 9.10 2.67 11.26
C ASP A 73 9.61 2.21 12.64
N PRO A 74 10.88 2.51 12.98
CA PRO A 74 11.46 2.17 14.27
C PRO A 74 10.72 2.79 15.46
N ALA A 75 10.12 3.97 15.28
CA ALA A 75 9.43 4.69 16.35
C ALA A 75 8.09 4.03 16.72
N ARG A 76 7.47 3.31 15.78
CA ARG A 76 6.21 2.59 16.00
C ARG A 76 6.35 1.07 16.00
N GLY A 77 7.54 0.52 15.80
CA GLY A 77 7.74 -0.93 15.75
C GLY A 77 6.98 -1.58 14.60
N GLN A 78 7.07 -0.98 13.42
CA GLN A 78 6.34 -1.42 12.23
C GLN A 78 7.31 -1.72 11.10
N VAL A 79 7.09 -2.82 10.40
CA VAL A 79 7.88 -3.19 9.21
C VAL A 79 6.95 -3.64 8.11
N GLY A 80 7.23 -3.20 6.89
CA GLY A 80 6.46 -3.54 5.72
C GLY A 80 7.33 -4.09 4.61
N TRP A 81 6.70 -4.91 3.77
CA TRP A 81 7.32 -5.58 2.65
C TRP A 81 6.36 -5.66 1.48
N PHE A 82 6.81 -5.22 0.32
CA PHE A 82 6.19 -5.55 -0.96
C PHE A 82 7.08 -6.55 -1.68
N GLY A 83 6.47 -7.61 -2.19
CA GLY A 83 7.16 -8.63 -2.96
C GLY A 83 6.21 -9.43 -3.84
N THR A 84 6.62 -10.64 -4.20
CA THR A 84 5.75 -11.61 -4.87
C THR A 84 5.76 -12.94 -4.15
N VAL A 85 4.62 -13.63 -4.21
CA VAL A 85 4.44 -14.95 -3.63
C VAL A 85 3.99 -15.94 -4.71
N LYS A 86 4.55 -17.14 -4.67
CA LYS A 86 4.19 -18.24 -5.57
C LYS A 86 3.27 -19.20 -4.82
N GLU A 87 2.10 -19.40 -5.37
CA GLU A 87 1.16 -20.46 -5.01
C GLU A 87 1.09 -21.48 -6.16
N PRO A 88 0.43 -22.64 -5.99
CA PRO A 88 0.49 -23.72 -6.99
C PRO A 88 0.08 -23.34 -8.42
N LEU A 89 -0.75 -22.30 -8.59
CA LEU A 89 -1.33 -21.93 -9.87
C LEU A 89 -0.85 -20.58 -10.42
N GLU A 90 -0.33 -19.68 -9.58
CA GLU A 90 0.08 -18.35 -10.01
C GLU A 90 1.13 -17.72 -9.07
N GLU A 91 1.89 -16.78 -9.64
CA GLU A 91 2.69 -15.82 -8.87
C GLU A 91 1.88 -14.53 -8.71
N SER A 92 1.69 -14.10 -7.47
CA SER A 92 0.86 -12.97 -7.09
C SER A 92 1.70 -11.88 -6.43
N ALA A 93 1.30 -10.62 -6.60
CA ALA A 93 1.81 -9.54 -5.77
C ALA A 93 1.41 -9.78 -4.31
N ILE A 94 2.30 -9.46 -3.38
CA ILE A 94 2.01 -9.55 -1.95
C ILE A 94 2.53 -8.31 -1.22
N THR A 95 1.73 -7.83 -0.28
CA THR A 95 2.14 -6.85 0.72
C THR A 95 1.94 -7.44 2.11
N ILE A 96 2.97 -7.37 2.94
CA ILE A 96 2.91 -7.76 4.35
C ILE A 96 3.29 -6.55 5.20
N ARG A 97 2.48 -6.27 6.23
CA ARG A 97 2.85 -5.39 7.33
C ARG A 97 2.88 -6.18 8.64
N LEU A 98 3.98 -6.05 9.36
CA LEU A 98 4.14 -6.61 10.70
C LEU A 98 4.22 -5.49 11.74
N GLY A 99 3.50 -5.68 12.84
CA GLY A 99 3.67 -4.91 14.07
C GLY A 99 4.45 -5.73 15.10
N VAL A 100 5.49 -5.13 15.64
CA VAL A 100 6.42 -5.72 16.59
C VAL A 100 6.30 -5.01 17.94
N ASP A 101 6.20 -5.79 19.02
CA ASP A 101 6.17 -5.28 20.41
C ASP A 101 7.57 -4.91 20.90
N ALA A 102 7.67 -4.22 22.04
CA ALA A 102 8.93 -3.72 22.58
C ALA A 102 10.01 -4.81 22.82
N GLU A 103 9.61 -6.06 23.02
CA GLU A 103 10.54 -7.18 23.20
C GLU A 103 11.00 -7.82 21.89
N GLY A 104 10.51 -7.34 20.75
CA GLY A 104 10.83 -7.85 19.43
C GLY A 104 9.99 -9.07 19.02
N ARG A 105 8.77 -9.20 19.53
CA ARG A 105 7.82 -10.26 19.15
C ARG A 105 6.75 -9.71 18.22
N ILE A 106 6.26 -10.53 17.30
CA ILE A 106 5.23 -10.13 16.33
C ILE A 106 3.85 -10.20 16.98
N GLU A 107 3.12 -9.08 16.98
CA GLU A 107 1.76 -8.94 17.52
C GLU A 107 0.72 -8.58 16.46
N GLU A 108 1.13 -8.13 15.28
CA GLU A 108 0.25 -7.79 14.17
C GLU A 108 0.81 -8.35 12.86
N VAL A 109 -0.06 -8.93 12.05
CA VAL A 109 0.22 -9.42 10.71
C VAL A 109 -0.93 -8.99 9.80
N GLU A 110 -0.65 -8.14 8.84
CA GLU A 110 -1.62 -7.69 7.83
C GLU A 110 -1.08 -8.05 6.45
N THR A 111 -1.67 -9.08 5.84
CA THR A 111 -1.26 -9.62 4.55
C THR A 111 -2.30 -9.30 3.49
N LEU A 112 -1.84 -8.86 2.33
CA LEU A 112 -2.63 -8.67 1.13
C LEU A 112 -1.97 -9.45 -0.02
N VAL A 113 -2.68 -10.41 -0.62
CA VAL A 113 -2.23 -11.21 -1.76
C VAL A 113 -3.13 -10.93 -2.96
N VAL A 114 -2.54 -10.44 -4.04
CA VAL A 114 -3.24 -10.04 -5.27
C VAL A 114 -3.26 -11.20 -6.26
N ARG A 115 -4.15 -12.15 -6.01
CA ARG A 115 -4.42 -13.28 -6.92
C ARG A 115 -5.16 -12.77 -8.16
N GLN A 116 -4.57 -12.92 -9.35
CA GLN A 116 -5.20 -12.47 -10.59
C GLN A 116 -6.42 -13.35 -10.92
N SER A 117 -6.44 -14.60 -10.45
CA SER A 117 -7.59 -15.49 -10.55
C SER A 117 -8.85 -14.96 -9.84
N ASP A 118 -8.68 -14.25 -8.73
CA ASP A 118 -9.77 -13.65 -7.94
C ASP A 118 -10.16 -12.23 -8.41
N SER A 119 -9.33 -11.63 -9.28
CA SER A 119 -9.43 -10.21 -9.60
C SER A 119 -10.61 -9.92 -10.54
N GLY A 120 -11.47 -9.00 -10.12
CA GLY A 120 -12.58 -8.51 -10.96
C GLY A 120 -12.10 -7.70 -12.17
N ILE A 121 -10.97 -6.99 -12.01
CA ILE A 121 -10.23 -6.31 -13.09
C ILE A 121 -8.83 -6.90 -13.10
N LYS A 122 -8.43 -7.47 -14.23
CA LYS A 122 -7.11 -8.09 -14.39
C LYS A 122 -6.08 -7.05 -14.82
N PHE A 123 -4.95 -7.06 -14.14
CA PHE A 123 -3.80 -6.22 -14.42
C PHE A 123 -2.80 -7.09 -15.18
N GLU A 124 -2.93 -7.10 -16.51
CA GLU A 124 -2.17 -8.00 -17.38
C GLU A 124 -0.68 -7.65 -17.41
N ASN A 125 0.17 -8.69 -17.48
CA ASN A 125 1.63 -8.59 -17.53
C ASN A 125 2.27 -7.76 -16.40
N PRO A 126 2.00 -8.08 -15.12
CA PRO A 126 2.60 -7.35 -14.00
C PRO A 126 4.12 -7.52 -14.00
N ARG A 127 4.83 -6.45 -13.64
CA ARG A 127 6.29 -6.38 -13.50
C ARG A 127 6.66 -5.88 -12.11
N PHE A 128 7.39 -6.72 -11.39
CA PHE A 128 7.82 -6.46 -10.03
C PHE A 128 9.31 -6.09 -10.01
N GLU A 129 9.59 -4.86 -10.43
CA GLU A 129 10.94 -4.34 -10.63
C GLU A 129 11.34 -3.42 -9.47
N ASP A 130 12.63 -3.48 -9.12
CA ASP A 130 13.21 -2.55 -8.13
C ASP A 130 13.08 -1.10 -8.60
N LYS A 131 12.76 -0.23 -7.65
CA LYS A 131 12.56 1.20 -7.86
C LYS A 131 13.55 1.91 -6.96
N PRO A 132 14.74 2.31 -7.47
CA PRO A 132 15.81 2.86 -6.64
C PRO A 132 15.35 3.98 -5.69
N ILE A 133 14.47 4.87 -6.14
CA ILE A 133 13.90 5.96 -5.34
C ILE A 133 13.19 5.50 -4.06
N MET A 134 12.60 4.30 -4.06
CA MET A 134 11.93 3.71 -2.89
C MET A 134 12.94 3.24 -1.82
N ASN A 135 14.20 2.99 -2.21
CA ASN A 135 15.26 2.53 -1.32
C ASN A 135 16.20 3.64 -0.84
N GLU A 136 16.15 4.81 -1.48
CA GLU A 136 16.97 5.98 -1.13
C GLU A 136 16.66 6.55 0.26
N ILE A 137 17.73 6.84 1.01
CA ILE A 137 17.64 7.69 2.20
C ILE A 137 17.43 9.13 1.74
N VAL A 138 16.40 9.77 2.27
CA VAL A 138 16.11 11.18 1.97
C VAL A 138 17.12 12.05 2.73
N PRO A 139 17.84 12.95 2.04
CA PRO A 139 18.72 13.92 2.70
C PRO A 139 17.95 14.75 3.75
N PRO A 140 18.54 15.08 4.92
CA PRO A 140 17.84 15.76 6.00
C PRO A 140 17.06 17.02 5.58
N GLU A 141 17.60 17.81 4.65
CA GLU A 141 17.02 19.04 4.12
C GLU A 141 15.80 18.82 3.21
N ARG A 142 15.65 17.61 2.67
CA ARG A 142 14.51 17.19 1.82
C ARG A 142 13.46 16.38 2.59
N ARG A 143 13.75 16.04 3.86
CA ARG A 143 12.85 15.26 4.71
C ARG A 143 11.62 16.06 5.07
N VAL A 144 10.51 15.34 5.11
CA VAL A 144 9.21 15.88 5.51
C VAL A 144 8.88 15.31 6.88
N PRO A 145 8.43 16.13 7.86
CA PRO A 145 8.01 15.60 9.16
C PRO A 145 6.89 14.55 9.04
N ARG A 146 6.89 13.50 9.87
CA ARG A 146 5.90 12.41 9.88
C ARG A 146 4.46 12.87 9.61
N GLU A 147 3.95 13.80 10.41
CA GLU A 147 2.55 14.27 10.30
C GLU A 147 2.26 14.93 8.94
N ARG A 148 3.26 15.60 8.36
CA ARG A 148 3.12 16.20 7.03
C ARG A 148 3.18 15.13 5.92
N MET A 149 3.97 14.07 6.09
CA MET A 149 3.96 12.93 5.18
C MET A 149 2.58 12.25 5.18
N ILE A 150 2.01 12.02 6.37
CA ILE A 150 0.65 11.48 6.53
C ILE A 150 -0.38 12.39 5.85
N SER A 151 -0.32 13.70 6.11
CA SER A 151 -1.22 14.67 5.48
C SER A 151 -1.14 14.68 3.94
N LEU A 152 0.04 14.45 3.35
CA LEU A 152 0.20 14.37 1.89
C LEU A 152 -0.35 13.06 1.33
N ALA A 153 -0.17 11.94 2.03
CA ALA A 153 -0.76 10.66 1.68
C ALA A 153 -2.29 10.68 1.81
N ASP A 154 -2.84 11.31 2.87
CA ASP A 154 -4.29 11.47 3.03
C ASP A 154 -4.89 12.42 1.98
N GLY A 155 -4.17 13.49 1.66
CA GLY A 155 -4.54 14.40 0.58
C GLY A 155 -4.59 13.72 -0.79
N TYR A 156 -3.83 12.64 -1.01
CA TYR A 156 -3.96 11.83 -2.23
C TYR A 156 -5.34 11.18 -2.30
N PHE A 157 -5.79 10.58 -1.19
CA PHE A 157 -7.11 9.97 -1.12
C PHE A 157 -8.26 10.98 -1.21
N ASP A 158 -8.09 12.19 -0.70
CA ASP A 158 -9.06 13.28 -0.93
C ASP A 158 -9.10 13.70 -2.39
N THR A 159 -7.94 13.77 -3.05
CA THR A 159 -7.83 14.06 -4.49
C THR A 159 -8.51 12.99 -5.34
N LEU A 160 -8.47 11.73 -4.91
CA LEU A 160 -9.16 10.61 -5.57
C LEU A 160 -10.68 10.66 -5.33
N GLN A 161 -11.12 10.82 -4.07
CA GLN A 161 -12.53 10.80 -3.70
C GLN A 161 -13.32 11.97 -4.30
N LEU A 162 -12.68 13.14 -4.38
CA LEU A 162 -13.29 14.38 -4.85
C LEU A 162 -12.75 14.75 -6.24
N ASN A 163 -12.50 13.77 -7.11
CA ASN A 163 -11.71 13.98 -8.32
C ASN A 163 -12.38 14.84 -9.41
N ASP A 164 -12.48 16.14 -9.18
CA ASP A 164 -13.02 17.16 -10.10
C ASP A 164 -11.94 18.01 -10.78
N GLY A 165 -10.68 17.64 -10.60
CA GLY A 165 -9.50 18.36 -11.06
C GLY A 165 -8.79 19.15 -9.95
N THR A 166 -9.43 19.33 -8.80
CA THR A 166 -8.82 19.93 -7.60
C THR A 166 -7.86 18.94 -6.94
N LEU A 167 -6.69 19.43 -6.53
CA LEU A 167 -5.66 18.63 -5.87
C LEU A 167 -5.56 19.00 -4.39
N PHE A 168 -5.58 18.00 -3.52
CA PHE A 168 -5.41 18.13 -2.06
C PHE A 168 -4.05 17.60 -1.59
N THR A 169 -3.21 17.15 -2.53
CA THR A 169 -1.80 16.78 -2.32
C THR A 169 -0.92 17.46 -3.36
N LYS A 170 0.38 17.14 -3.35
CA LYS A 170 1.34 17.61 -4.35
C LYS A 170 2.09 16.43 -4.95
N PHE A 171 2.17 16.39 -6.27
CA PHE A 171 2.95 15.41 -6.99
C PHE A 171 4.23 16.06 -7.51
N HIS A 172 5.33 15.33 -7.46
CA HIS A 172 6.50 15.70 -8.22
C HIS A 172 6.19 15.56 -9.73
N PRO A 173 6.76 16.40 -10.62
CA PRO A 173 6.58 16.25 -12.07
C PRO A 173 6.90 14.85 -12.61
N ASP A 174 7.89 14.18 -11.99
CA ASP A 174 8.31 12.83 -12.34
C ASP A 174 7.57 11.73 -11.55
N CYS A 175 6.45 12.07 -10.89
CA CYS A 175 5.68 11.10 -10.12
C CYS A 175 5.23 9.93 -10.99
N ASN A 176 5.46 8.73 -10.47
CA ASN A 176 5.00 7.49 -11.08
C ASN A 176 4.19 6.64 -10.11
N ARG A 177 3.23 5.88 -10.64
CA ARG A 177 2.40 4.92 -9.90
C ARG A 177 2.46 3.54 -10.53
N VAL A 178 2.70 2.54 -9.68
CA VAL A 178 2.59 1.11 -10.02
C VAL A 178 1.51 0.51 -9.14
N GLU A 179 0.54 -0.15 -9.76
CA GLU A 179 -0.59 -0.80 -9.11
C GLU A 179 -0.60 -2.28 -9.50
N ASN A 180 -0.58 -3.17 -8.51
CA ASN A 180 -0.56 -4.63 -8.72
C ASN A 180 0.57 -5.09 -9.68
N GLY A 181 1.70 -4.37 -9.71
CA GLY A 181 2.82 -4.61 -10.62
C GLY A 181 2.69 -3.98 -12.01
N VAL A 182 1.62 -3.26 -12.33
CA VAL A 182 1.50 -2.56 -13.62
C VAL A 182 1.72 -1.06 -13.43
N GLN A 183 2.61 -0.50 -14.25
CA GLN A 183 2.82 0.94 -14.33
C GLN A 183 1.56 1.64 -14.88
N THR A 184 0.87 2.42 -14.05
CA THR A 184 -0.41 3.08 -14.40
C THR A 184 -0.28 4.58 -14.65
N THR A 185 0.95 5.08 -14.77
CA THR A 185 1.27 6.45 -15.19
C THR A 185 2.40 6.43 -16.22
N ASN A 186 2.43 7.40 -17.12
CA ASN A 186 3.46 7.52 -18.17
C ASN A 186 3.68 6.23 -18.98
N ASN A 187 2.64 5.40 -19.14
CA ASN A 187 2.70 4.11 -19.79
C ASN A 187 1.92 4.12 -21.12
N PRO A 188 2.60 4.38 -22.27
CA PRO A 188 1.93 4.45 -23.56
C PRO A 188 1.37 3.10 -24.03
N GLU A 189 1.94 1.98 -23.58
CA GLU A 189 1.45 0.65 -23.94
C GLU A 189 0.15 0.35 -23.21
N PHE A 190 0.08 0.62 -21.90
CA PHE A 190 -1.16 0.45 -21.13
C PHE A 190 -2.22 1.49 -21.52
N ALA A 191 -1.81 2.67 -21.99
CA ALA A 191 -2.71 3.71 -22.51
C ALA A 191 -3.56 3.25 -23.72
N LYS A 192 -3.15 2.20 -24.43
CA LYS A 192 -3.95 1.59 -25.50
C LYS A 192 -5.26 0.98 -24.99
N PHE A 193 -5.29 0.58 -23.71
CA PHE A 193 -6.43 -0.03 -23.05
C PHE A 193 -7.08 0.92 -22.03
N ILE A 194 -6.26 1.62 -21.24
CA ILE A 194 -6.68 2.57 -20.21
C ILE A 194 -6.07 3.94 -20.55
N PRO A 195 -6.75 4.79 -21.35
CA PRO A 195 -6.16 6.00 -21.94
C PRO A 195 -5.45 6.94 -20.95
N VAL A 196 -5.97 7.06 -19.73
CA VAL A 196 -5.40 7.92 -18.68
C VAL A 196 -3.99 7.47 -18.25
N ALA A 197 -3.64 6.19 -18.42
CA ALA A 197 -2.36 5.62 -18.00
C ALA A 197 -1.16 6.21 -18.75
N GLY A 198 -1.38 6.84 -19.90
CA GLY A 198 -0.34 7.56 -20.64
C GLY A 198 0.10 8.87 -19.99
N LEU A 199 -0.66 9.37 -19.01
CA LEU A 199 -0.38 10.62 -18.30
C LEU A 199 0.38 10.37 -16.99
N GLY A 200 1.10 11.39 -16.49
CA GLY A 200 1.70 11.38 -15.16
C GLY A 200 0.68 11.60 -14.04
N CYS A 201 1.05 11.28 -12.78
CA CYS A 201 0.14 11.29 -11.62
C CYS A 201 -0.78 12.52 -11.58
N GLU A 202 -0.19 13.73 -11.56
CA GLU A 202 -0.96 14.98 -11.42
C GLU A 202 -1.95 15.19 -12.56
N ALA A 203 -1.53 14.90 -13.80
CA ALA A 203 -2.35 15.12 -14.98
C ALA A 203 -3.60 14.21 -15.00
N GLN A 204 -3.48 12.98 -14.49
CA GLN A 204 -4.62 12.06 -14.37
C GLN A 204 -5.68 12.63 -13.42
N PHE A 205 -5.25 13.15 -12.27
CA PHE A 205 -6.16 13.76 -11.29
C PHE A 205 -6.74 15.08 -11.78
N ARG A 206 -5.93 15.95 -12.41
CA ARG A 206 -6.42 17.21 -13.00
C ARG A 206 -7.46 16.99 -14.09
N LEU A 207 -7.41 15.85 -14.77
CA LEU A 207 -8.38 15.48 -15.80
C LEU A 207 -9.76 15.11 -15.21
N GLY A 208 -9.83 14.79 -13.92
CA GLY A 208 -11.04 14.29 -13.28
C GLY A 208 -11.36 12.85 -13.70
N ASN A 209 -10.34 12.03 -13.97
CA ASN A 209 -10.53 10.68 -14.47
C ASN A 209 -11.15 9.71 -13.43
N TYR A 210 -10.96 9.94 -12.15
CA TYR A 210 -11.30 9.01 -11.07
C TYR A 210 -12.64 9.31 -10.40
N ARG A 211 -13.54 10.06 -11.06
CA ARG A 211 -14.85 10.43 -10.49
C ARG A 211 -15.75 9.26 -10.10
N TYR A 212 -15.44 8.07 -10.59
CA TYR A 212 -16.16 6.84 -10.26
C TYR A 212 -15.76 6.25 -8.88
N ASP A 213 -14.73 6.78 -8.23
CA ASP A 213 -14.31 6.39 -6.88
C ASP A 213 -15.18 7.13 -5.84
N ASP A 214 -16.25 6.48 -5.39
CA ASP A 214 -17.31 7.15 -4.61
C ASP A 214 -16.87 7.55 -3.20
N ARG A 215 -16.15 6.67 -2.49
CA ARG A 215 -15.76 6.91 -1.10
C ARG A 215 -14.47 6.20 -0.73
N LEU A 216 -13.53 6.97 -0.18
CA LEU A 216 -12.29 6.49 0.39
C LEU A 216 -12.38 6.49 1.91
N ARG A 217 -12.54 5.32 2.51
CA ARG A 217 -12.84 5.15 3.95
C ARG A 217 -11.83 4.27 4.67
N ALA A 218 -11.94 4.27 6.01
CA ALA A 218 -11.09 3.51 6.92
C ALA A 218 -9.59 3.67 6.59
N ARG A 219 -9.20 4.89 6.23
CA ARG A 219 -7.83 5.26 5.89
C ARG A 219 -6.97 5.18 7.15
N ARG A 220 -5.91 4.38 7.10
CA ARG A 220 -4.91 4.24 8.17
C ARG A 220 -3.52 4.46 7.57
N TYR A 221 -2.60 4.93 8.41
CA TYR A 221 -1.19 5.17 8.05
C TYR A 221 -0.29 4.39 9.00
N PRO A 222 -0.33 3.05 8.97
CA PRO A 222 0.26 2.24 10.04
C PRO A 222 1.79 2.26 10.08
N LEU A 223 2.47 2.76 9.04
CA LEU A 223 3.94 2.80 9.00
C LEU A 223 4.43 4.09 8.31
N VAL A 224 5.28 4.86 9.01
CA VAL A 224 5.98 6.01 8.45
C VAL A 224 7.49 5.86 8.60
N ASP A 225 8.18 5.67 7.48
CA ASP A 225 9.63 5.61 7.39
C ASP A 225 10.18 7.01 7.07
N GLU A 226 10.45 7.81 8.10
CA GLU A 226 10.91 9.21 7.95
C GLU A 226 12.29 9.32 7.28
N GLU A 227 13.13 8.28 7.43
CA GLU A 227 14.48 8.25 6.85
C GLU A 227 14.45 8.05 5.34
N ARG A 228 13.57 7.15 4.86
CA ARG A 228 13.36 6.91 3.43
C ARG A 228 12.25 7.77 2.83
N GLY A 229 11.51 8.52 3.64
CA GLY A 229 10.37 9.29 3.19
C GLY A 229 9.23 8.40 2.68
N LEU A 230 8.94 7.27 3.32
CA LEU A 230 7.86 6.37 2.91
C LEU A 230 6.68 6.40 3.88
N VAL A 231 5.46 6.40 3.35
CA VAL A 231 4.22 6.20 4.13
C VAL A 231 3.47 5.03 3.56
N LEU A 232 3.27 3.98 4.35
CA LEU A 232 2.31 2.93 4.01
C LEU A 232 0.94 3.38 4.47
N ALA A 233 -0.01 3.43 3.54
CA ALA A 233 -1.42 3.59 3.82
C ALA A 233 -2.18 2.29 3.60
N ALA A 234 -3.22 2.07 4.39
CA ALA A 234 -4.24 1.05 4.15
C ALA A 234 -5.61 1.73 4.09
N ALA A 235 -6.43 1.41 3.10
CA ALA A 235 -7.73 2.05 2.92
C ALA A 235 -8.70 1.16 2.16
N PHE A 236 -9.92 1.67 1.97
CA PHE A 236 -10.90 1.11 1.05
C PHE A 236 -11.36 2.15 0.05
N ILE A 237 -11.52 1.75 -1.21
CA ILE A 237 -12.15 2.55 -2.25
C ILE A 237 -13.49 1.88 -2.59
N ASP A 238 -14.58 2.49 -2.16
CA ASP A 238 -15.93 2.03 -2.49
C ASP A 238 -16.33 2.57 -3.86
N HIS A 239 -16.85 1.69 -4.72
CA HIS A 239 -17.46 2.05 -6.00
C HIS A 239 -18.91 1.58 -5.98
N SER A 240 -19.84 2.52 -6.04
CA SER A 240 -21.26 2.23 -6.16
C SER A 240 -21.62 1.73 -7.56
N GLY A 241 -20.82 2.05 -8.57
CA GLY A 241 -21.07 1.76 -9.98
C GLY A 241 -22.21 2.58 -10.60
N ARG A 242 -22.76 3.57 -9.89
CA ARG A 242 -23.90 4.38 -10.37
C ARG A 242 -23.50 5.31 -11.50
N LEU A 243 -22.29 5.90 -11.43
CA LEU A 243 -21.79 6.84 -12.43
C LEU A 243 -21.61 6.11 -13.76
N GLY A 244 -22.35 6.53 -14.79
CA GLY A 244 -22.33 5.93 -16.13
C GLY A 244 -21.39 6.68 -17.03
N GLU A 245 -21.88 7.79 -17.56
CA GLU A 245 -21.06 8.74 -18.30
C GLU A 245 -20.75 9.95 -17.43
N TYR A 246 -19.56 10.51 -17.57
CA TYR A 246 -19.17 11.74 -16.91
C TYR A 246 -18.23 12.56 -17.79
N ARG A 247 -18.19 13.87 -17.50
CA ARG A 247 -17.36 14.82 -18.23
C ARG A 247 -16.05 15.05 -17.51
N LEU A 248 -14.96 14.96 -18.27
CA LEU A 248 -13.59 15.33 -17.86
C LEU A 248 -13.42 16.86 -17.85
N THR A 249 -12.36 17.35 -17.21
CA THR A 249 -12.10 18.80 -17.12
C THR A 249 -11.76 19.45 -18.47
N ASP A 250 -11.29 18.66 -19.45
CA ASP A 250 -11.03 19.10 -20.83
C ASP A 250 -12.29 19.06 -21.73
N GLY A 251 -13.45 18.73 -21.16
CA GLY A 251 -14.73 18.72 -21.85
C GLY A 251 -15.09 17.41 -22.53
N ARG A 252 -14.17 16.43 -22.66
CA ARG A 252 -14.51 15.09 -23.17
C ARG A 252 -15.50 14.39 -22.26
N VAL A 253 -16.36 13.56 -22.85
CA VAL A 253 -17.27 12.67 -22.11
C VAL A 253 -16.71 11.26 -22.20
N VAL A 254 -16.65 10.57 -21.06
CA VAL A 254 -16.14 9.21 -20.96
C VAL A 254 -17.12 8.33 -20.20
N ASN A 255 -17.00 7.01 -20.41
CA ASN A 255 -17.75 6.02 -19.66
C ASN A 255 -16.95 5.59 -18.42
N SER A 256 -17.63 5.43 -17.29
CA SER A 256 -17.09 4.81 -16.09
C SER A 256 -16.75 3.34 -16.40
N PRO A 257 -15.53 2.88 -16.08
CA PRO A 257 -15.18 1.47 -16.16
C PRO A 257 -15.92 0.64 -15.08
N LEU A 258 -16.44 1.30 -14.04
CA LEU A 258 -17.09 0.65 -12.91
C LEU A 258 -18.60 0.87 -12.97
N ARG A 259 -19.34 -0.21 -13.26
CA ARG A 259 -20.80 -0.21 -13.46
C ARG A 259 -21.56 -1.13 -12.51
N ARG A 260 -20.90 -1.61 -11.46
CA ARG A 260 -21.49 -2.42 -10.40
C ARG A 260 -20.86 -2.14 -9.04
N PRO A 261 -21.60 -2.31 -7.94
CA PRO A 261 -21.06 -2.12 -6.60
C PRO A 261 -19.93 -3.10 -6.28
N HIS A 262 -18.80 -2.59 -5.82
CA HIS A 262 -17.71 -3.35 -5.21
C HIS A 262 -16.77 -2.39 -4.47
N THR A 263 -15.90 -2.95 -3.64
CA THR A 263 -14.91 -2.17 -2.89
C THR A 263 -13.53 -2.70 -3.20
N PHE A 264 -12.52 -1.84 -3.30
CA PHE A 264 -11.12 -2.24 -3.19
C PHE A 264 -10.67 -2.15 -1.75
N TYR A 265 -9.92 -3.15 -1.27
CA TYR A 265 -9.08 -3.05 -0.07
C TYR A 265 -7.62 -3.01 -0.52
N LEU A 266 -6.86 -2.05 0.01
CA LEU A 266 -5.55 -1.71 -0.53
C LEU A 266 -4.49 -1.48 0.54
N PHE A 267 -3.25 -1.68 0.10
CA PHE A 267 -2.06 -1.03 0.62
C PHE A 267 -1.46 -0.14 -0.46
N GLU A 268 -1.13 1.09 -0.11
CA GLU A 268 -0.48 2.05 -1.01
C GLU A 268 0.68 2.74 -0.29
N LEU A 269 1.87 2.58 -0.83
CA LEU A 269 3.13 3.08 -0.29
C LEU A 269 3.54 4.33 -1.07
N PHE A 270 3.62 5.47 -0.38
CA PHE A 270 3.98 6.76 -0.96
C PHE A 270 5.41 7.12 -0.62
N LYS A 271 6.25 7.38 -1.65
CA LYS A 271 7.52 8.09 -1.49
C LYS A 271 7.29 9.59 -1.49
N ILE A 272 7.68 10.24 -0.42
CA ILE A 272 7.50 11.67 -0.17
C ILE A 272 8.86 12.30 0.18
N GLN A 273 9.25 13.31 -0.61
CA GLN A 273 10.41 14.17 -0.34
C GLN A 273 10.11 15.57 -0.90
N ASP A 274 10.68 16.61 -0.28
CA ASP A 274 10.41 18.02 -0.60
C ASP A 274 8.92 18.40 -0.57
N GLY A 275 8.13 17.70 0.26
CA GLY A 275 6.69 17.94 0.39
C GLY A 275 5.87 17.53 -0.83
N MET A 276 6.39 16.61 -1.66
CA MET A 276 5.72 16.08 -2.86
C MET A 276 5.79 14.56 -2.91
N ILE A 277 4.80 13.93 -3.54
CA ILE A 277 4.78 12.49 -3.85
C ILE A 277 5.59 12.24 -5.11
N TRP A 278 6.59 11.35 -5.03
CA TRP A 278 7.50 11.01 -6.12
C TRP A 278 7.25 9.63 -6.73
N GLN A 279 6.81 8.68 -5.92
CA GLN A 279 6.55 7.31 -6.36
C GLN A 279 5.44 6.74 -5.51
N ILE A 280 4.60 5.94 -6.14
CA ILE A 280 3.50 5.21 -5.52
C ILE A 280 3.66 3.73 -5.90
N GLU A 281 3.66 2.86 -4.90
CA GLU A 281 3.59 1.41 -5.06
C GLU A 281 2.32 0.91 -4.36
N ALA A 282 1.38 0.33 -5.09
CA ALA A 282 0.09 -0.08 -4.55
C ALA A 282 -0.21 -1.54 -4.88
N ASN A 283 -0.77 -2.24 -3.91
CA ASN A 283 -1.46 -3.51 -4.11
C ASN A 283 -2.88 -3.38 -3.60
N PHE A 284 -3.85 -3.93 -4.36
CA PHE A 284 -5.24 -3.96 -3.94
C PHE A 284 -5.99 -5.14 -4.52
N ILE A 285 -7.05 -5.55 -3.82
CA ILE A 285 -7.96 -6.62 -4.23
C ILE A 285 -9.40 -6.11 -4.22
N THR A 286 -10.27 -6.78 -4.97
CA THR A 286 -11.71 -6.59 -4.87
C THR A 286 -12.27 -7.34 -3.68
N VAL A 287 -13.03 -6.65 -2.84
CA VAL A 287 -13.81 -7.21 -1.74
C VAL A 287 -15.30 -6.85 -1.90
N PRO A 288 -16.22 -7.55 -1.19
CA PRO A 288 -17.63 -7.19 -1.20
C PRO A 288 -17.85 -5.69 -0.90
N TYR A 289 -18.84 -5.11 -1.58
CA TYR A 289 -19.15 -3.69 -1.43
C TYR A 289 -19.44 -3.33 0.04
N HIS A 290 -18.79 -2.29 0.53
CA HIS A 290 -18.82 -1.85 1.93
C HIS A 290 -18.30 -2.88 2.97
N MET A 291 -17.46 -3.84 2.57
CA MET A 291 -16.83 -4.75 3.53
C MET A 291 -16.10 -3.95 4.64
N PRO A 292 -16.40 -4.20 5.93
CA PRO A 292 -15.77 -3.48 7.04
C PRO A 292 -14.30 -3.87 7.18
N SER A 293 -13.51 -3.04 7.86
CA SER A 293 -12.15 -3.42 8.21
C SER A 293 -12.16 -4.26 9.48
N PRO A 294 -11.46 -5.41 9.53
CA PRO A 294 -11.21 -6.12 10.77
C PRO A 294 -10.33 -5.27 11.72
N TRP A 295 -9.54 -4.34 11.18
CA TRP A 295 -8.62 -3.48 11.94
C TRP A 295 -9.31 -2.33 12.68
N ASP A 296 -10.56 -1.98 12.38
CA ASP A 296 -11.27 -0.86 13.02
C ASP A 296 -11.46 -1.07 14.54
N ALA A 297 -11.55 -2.33 14.98
CA ALA A 297 -11.71 -2.70 16.38
C ALA A 297 -10.39 -3.05 17.08
N TRP A 298 -9.28 -3.13 16.34
CA TRP A 298 -7.99 -3.52 16.90
C TRP A 298 -7.27 -2.33 17.52
N GLN A 299 -6.82 -2.51 18.76
CA GLN A 299 -6.00 -1.53 19.47
C GLN A 299 -4.76 -2.24 20.02
N ARG A 300 -3.59 -1.66 19.71
CA ARG A 300 -2.33 -1.98 20.37
C ARG A 300 -2.43 -1.66 21.86
N ARG A 301 -1.79 -2.48 22.67
CA ARG A 301 -1.69 -2.27 24.12
C ARG A 301 -0.48 -1.43 24.47
#